data_AF-A0A800A9Z8-F1
#
_entry.id   AF-A0A800A9Z8-F1
#
_cell.length_a   1.000
_cell.length_b   1.000
_cell.length_c   1.000
_cell.angle_alpha   90.00
_cell.angle_beta   90.00
_cell.angle_gamma   90.00
#
_symmetry.space_group_name_H-M   'P 1'
#
loop_
_entity.id
_entity.type
_entity.pdbx_description
1 polymer ?
#
loop_
_entity_poly.entity_id
_entity_poly.type
_entity_poly.pdbx_seq_one_letter_code
_entity_poly.pdbx_strand_id
1 'polypeptide(L)' 'MRGTVTKMLPDSTFEVKLESGFELLAKPSGRMRRGRGIRVLPGDVVDVEVSTYDPTRGRIVWRYR' A
#
# COMPACT_ATOMS: atom_id res chain seq x y z
N MET A 1 4.63 6.25 5.42
CA MET A 1 5.72 5.29 5.70
C MET A 1 6.04 4.54 4.42
N ARG A 2 7.31 4.48 4.04
CA ARG A 2 7.74 3.79 2.82
C ARG A 2 7.72 2.28 3.00
N GLY A 3 7.23 1.59 1.98
CA GLY A 3 7.26 0.14 1.91
C GLY A 3 7.21 -0.35 0.47
N THR A 4 7.57 -1.60 0.29
CA THR A 4 7.58 -2.28 -1.00
C THR A 4 6.40 -3.24 -1.08
N VAL A 5 5.69 -3.22 -2.19
CA VAL A 5 4.57 -4.14 -2.41
C VAL A 5 5.12 -5.54 -2.68
N THR A 6 4.78 -6.50 -1.84
CA THR A 6 5.21 -7.89 -1.99
C THR A 6 4.22 -8.69 -2.83
N LYS A 7 2.92 -8.55 -2.54
CA LYS A 7 1.85 -9.32 -3.21
C LYS A 7 0.59 -8.50 -3.42
N MET A 8 -0.17 -8.88 -4.44
CA MET A 8 -1.51 -8.36 -4.72
C MET A 8 -2.54 -9.45 -4.38
N LEU A 9 -3.52 -9.11 -3.54
CA LEU A 9 -4.67 -9.97 -3.23
C LEU A 9 -5.86 -9.59 -4.12
N PRO A 10 -6.79 -10.54 -4.40
CA PRO A 10 -7.92 -10.32 -5.31
C PRO A 10 -8.86 -9.19 -4.89
N ASP A 11 -8.88 -8.84 -3.59
CA ASP A 11 -9.80 -7.87 -3.01
C ASP A 11 -9.28 -6.42 -3.07
N SER A 12 -8.41 -6.12 -4.06
CA SER A 12 -7.67 -4.86 -4.16
C SER A 12 -6.89 -4.50 -2.89
N THR A 13 -6.47 -5.53 -2.16
CA THR A 13 -5.61 -5.41 -0.98
C THR A 13 -4.19 -5.75 -1.41
N PHE A 14 -3.22 -5.00 -0.91
CA PHE A 14 -1.82 -5.17 -1.22
C PHE A 14 -1.08 -5.52 0.05
N GLU A 15 -0.26 -6.54 -0.03
CA GLU A 15 0.67 -6.88 1.04
C GLU A 15 1.91 -5.99 0.85
N VAL A 16 2.15 -5.10 1.81
CA VAL A 16 3.27 -4.16 1.78
C VAL A 16 4.22 -4.49 2.90
N LYS A 17 5.49 -4.66 2.54
CA LYS A 17 6.58 -4.81 3.49
C LYS A 17 7.22 -3.45 3.74
N LEU A 18 7.11 -2.96 4.96
CA LEU A 18 7.79 -1.74 5.39
C LEU A 18 9.30 -1.99 5.49
N GLU A 19 10.09 -0.93 5.37
CA GLU A 19 11.54 -1.00 5.57
C GLU A 19 11.93 -1.47 6.99
N SER A 20 11.02 -1.28 7.97
CA SER A 20 11.17 -1.80 9.33
C SER A 20 11.02 -3.32 9.44
N GLY A 21 10.70 -4.03 8.35
CA GLY A 21 10.46 -5.48 8.33
C GLY A 21 9.03 -5.88 8.70
N PHE A 22 8.16 -4.93 9.04
CA PHE A 22 6.76 -5.20 9.34
C PHE A 22 5.93 -5.35 8.05
N GLU A 23 5.05 -6.34 8.03
CA GLU A 23 4.16 -6.61 6.91
C GLU A 23 2.75 -6.16 7.25
N LEU A 24 2.12 -5.43 6.34
CA LEU A 24 0.78 -4.90 6.52
C LEU A 24 -0.06 -5.04 5.26
N LEU A 25 -1.37 -5.06 5.47
CA LEU A 25 -2.37 -5.11 4.42
C LEU A 25 -2.84 -3.69 4.14
N ALA A 26 -2.53 -3.19 2.95
CA ALA A 26 -2.90 -1.84 2.54
C ALA A 26 -3.93 -1.85 1.41
N LYS A 27 -4.95 -1.00 1.52
CA LYS A 27 -5.87 -0.70 0.42
C LYS A 27 -5.51 0.64 -0.21
N PRO A 28 -5.59 0.80 -1.54
CA PRO A 28 -5.34 2.07 -2.18
C PRO A 28 -6.43 3.07 -1.81
N SER A 29 -6.05 4.33 -1.60
CA SER A 29 -7.04 5.38 -1.33
C SER A 29 -7.98 5.57 -2.52
N GLY A 30 -9.24 5.95 -2.26
CA GLY A 30 -10.22 6.21 -3.32
C GLY A 30 -9.79 7.32 -4.30
N ARG A 31 -8.88 8.22 -3.87
CA ARG A 31 -8.27 9.25 -4.71
C ARG A 31 -7.31 8.66 -5.74
N MET A 32 -6.55 7.61 -5.39
CA MET A 32 -5.70 6.86 -6.33
C MET A 32 -6.51 6.14 -7.42
N ARG A 33 -7.69 5.59 -7.07
CA ARG A 33 -8.58 4.92 -8.03
C ARG A 33 -9.21 5.87 -9.06
N ARG A 34 -9.65 7.07 -8.63
CA ARG A 34 -10.39 8.02 -9.50
C ARG A 34 -9.52 9.02 -10.26
N GLY A 35 -8.37 9.44 -9.70
CA GLY A 35 -7.63 10.59 -10.23
C GLY A 35 -6.58 10.27 -11.30
N ARG A 36 -5.97 9.08 -11.30
CA ARG A 36 -4.83 8.75 -12.19
C ARG A 36 -4.69 7.29 -12.64
N GLY A 37 -5.61 6.39 -12.28
CA GLY A 37 -5.50 4.98 -12.68
C GLY A 37 -4.15 4.35 -12.28
N ILE A 38 -3.63 4.69 -11.09
CA ILE A 38 -2.33 4.21 -10.64
C ILE A 38 -2.47 2.71 -10.34
N ARG A 39 -2.05 1.88 -11.30
CA ARG A 39 -1.86 0.44 -11.10
C ARG A 39 -0.70 0.26 -10.15
N VAL A 40 -0.95 -0.39 -9.03
CA VAL A 40 0.08 -0.84 -8.10
C VAL A 40 0.42 -2.27 -8.51
N LEU A 41 1.70 -2.54 -8.77
CA LEU A 41 2.21 -3.86 -9.11
C LEU A 41 3.10 -4.38 -7.96
N PRO A 42 3.25 -5.71 -7.82
CA PRO A 42 4.25 -6.28 -6.93
C PRO A 42 5.65 -5.78 -7.33
N GLY A 43 6.43 -5.34 -6.35
CA GLY A 43 7.76 -4.72 -6.54
C GLY A 43 7.76 -3.19 -6.54
N ASP A 44 6.61 -2.54 -6.58
CA ASP A 44 6.54 -1.07 -6.50
C ASP A 44 6.82 -0.56 -5.09
N VAL A 45 7.51 0.57 -5.01
CA VAL A 45 7.70 1.32 -3.76
C VAL A 45 6.54 2.29 -3.57
N VAL A 46 5.87 2.16 -2.43
CA VAL A 46 4.67 2.92 -2.10
C VAL A 46 4.81 3.61 -0.75
N ASP A 47 4.11 4.72 -0.59
CA ASP A 47 3.93 5.37 0.69
C ASP A 47 2.58 4.97 1.29
N VAL A 48 2.65 4.42 2.50
CA VAL A 48 1.50 3.90 3.23
C VAL A 48 1.32 4.67 4.53
N GLU A 49 0.09 5.09 4.81
CA GLU A 49 -0.33 5.51 6.14
C GLU A 49 -0.87 4.31 6.91
N VAL A 50 -0.37 4.10 8.12
CA VAL A 50 -0.83 3.05 9.02
C VAL A 50 -1.91 3.62 9.92
N SER A 51 -2.96 2.84 10.19
CA SER A 51 -3.98 3.25 11.16
C SER A 51 -3.41 3.24 12.58
N THR A 52 -3.65 4.29 13.35
CA THR A 52 -3.19 4.38 14.76
C THR A 52 -3.79 3.30 15.66
N TYR A 53 -4.90 2.69 15.25
CA TYR A 53 -5.61 1.66 16.00
C TYR A 53 -5.17 0.23 15.65
N ASP A 54 -4.72 0.01 14.41
CA ASP A 54 -4.37 -1.30 13.88
C ASP A 54 -3.10 -1.20 13.02
N PRO A 55 -1.92 -1.57 13.55
CA PRO A 55 -0.67 -1.47 12.81
C PRO A 55 -0.59 -2.42 11.59
N THR A 56 -1.45 -3.44 11.54
CA THR A 56 -1.54 -4.42 10.44
C THR A 56 -2.31 -3.90 9.22
N ARG A 57 -3.01 -2.76 9.35
CA ARG A 57 -3.82 -2.18 8.27
C ARG A 57 -3.33 -0.80 7.90
N GLY A 58 -3.18 -0.59 6.60
CA GLY A 58 -2.73 0.67 6.05
C GLY A 58 -3.55 1.15 4.85
N ARG A 59 -3.25 2.38 4.44
CA ARG A 59 -3.78 3.00 3.23
C ARG A 59 -2.64 3.48 2.36
N ILE A 60 -2.64 3.06 1.10
CA ILE A 60 -1.66 3.55 0.12
C ILE A 60 -2.07 4.95 -0.31
N VAL A 61 -1.18 5.91 -0.08
CA VAL A 61 -1.40 7.33 -0.40
C VAL A 61 -0.68 7.69 -1.69
N TRP A 62 0.54 7.17 -1.87
CA TRP A 62 1.41 7.53 -2.98
C TRP A 62 2.19 6.33 -3.51
N ARG A 63 2.54 6.37 -4.80
CA ARG A 63 3.47 5.43 -5.44
C ARG A 63 4.67 6.23 -5.94
N TYR A 64 5.86 5.81 -5.55
CA TYR A 64 7.10 6.32 -6.13
C TYR A 64 7.34 5.62 -7.48
N ARG A 65 7.73 6.37 -8.51
CA ARG A 65 7.97 5.84 -9.85
C ARG A 65 9.41 5.34 -9.98
#